data_AF-A0A969EXE6-F1
#
_entry.id   AF-A0A969EXE6-F1
#
_cell.length_a   1.000
_cell.length_b   1.000
_cell.length_c   1.000
_cell.angle_alpha   90.00
_cell.angle_beta   90.00
_cell.angle_gamma   90.00
#
_symmetry.space_group_name_H-M   'P 1'
#
loop_
_entity.id
_entity.type
_entity.pdbx_description
1 polymer ?
#
loop_
_entity_poly.entity_id
_entity_poly.type
_entity_poly.pdbx_seq_one_letter_code
_entity_poly.pdbx_strand_id
1 'polypeptide(L)'
;MTLSLNGVAVSGTSLAALATSINSVSGLGTVSAALNGSGDLVVTDQVGNDLAFAVTAGGGADSLLVRGTAGAPVTLSLGGNPAAAIGGSVNFTFQEGVTMSNPVPGNSNLFGSLAPSSFTPFQLNTFDPTNQDTYNSATSMTVFDSLGNPHVMSMYFVKERFTPGVPGEEPNRWSMYALIDGRDVGDPDPNLPPPQNSEATRARFDVQFNSDGSINPAVRMRSWSRTGFRSMRTAYPTDRLARRTHWRAVRCLSRNRPSVRTSRCAWARRPSTAASLRSAGSIRTDTPQVSCRVSTSTCAA
;
A
#
# COMPACT_ATOMS: atom_id res chain seq x y z
N MET A 1 35.51 31.71 23.50
CA MET A 1 35.11 30.30 23.30
C MET A 1 36.00 29.59 22.28
N THR A 2 36.56 28.43 22.61
CA THR A 2 37.10 27.44 21.67
C THR A 2 36.18 26.24 21.66
N LEU A 3 35.97 25.68 20.47
CA LEU A 3 35.08 24.55 20.26
C LEU A 3 35.90 23.37 19.74
N SER A 4 35.44 22.16 20.01
CA SER A 4 35.86 20.99 19.25
C SER A 4 34.64 20.29 18.65
N LEU A 5 34.86 19.72 17.48
CA LEU A 5 33.90 18.85 16.79
C LEU A 5 34.59 17.51 16.56
N ASN A 6 34.00 16.42 17.05
CA ASN A 6 34.57 15.07 16.99
C ASN A 6 36.03 15.01 17.50
N GLY A 7 36.34 15.81 18.54
CA GLY A 7 37.68 15.92 19.12
C GLY A 7 38.65 16.82 18.37
N VAL A 8 38.31 17.32 17.18
CA VAL A 8 39.12 18.27 16.40
C VAL A 8 38.81 19.70 16.83
N ALA A 9 39.83 20.47 17.17
CA ALA A 9 39.67 21.87 17.55
C ALA A 9 39.24 22.72 16.33
N VAL A 10 38.20 23.53 16.52
CA VAL A 10 37.71 24.50 15.53
C VAL A 10 37.66 25.88 16.16
N SER A 11 38.05 26.89 15.40
CA SER A 11 38.22 28.25 15.91
C SER A 11 37.59 29.27 14.98
N GLY A 12 36.96 30.28 15.56
CA GLY A 12 36.29 31.35 14.82
C GLY A 12 35.57 32.27 15.78
N THR A 13 35.57 33.56 15.47
CA THR A 13 34.88 34.59 16.27
C THR A 13 33.47 34.90 15.74
N SER A 14 33.07 34.25 14.64
CA SER A 14 31.74 34.31 14.06
C SER A 14 31.32 32.92 13.56
N LEU A 15 30.01 32.69 13.40
CA LEU A 15 29.51 31.43 12.84
C LEU A 15 30.02 31.19 11.41
N ALA A 16 30.23 32.26 10.62
CA ALA A 16 30.84 32.16 9.30
C ALA A 16 32.30 31.71 9.37
N ALA A 17 33.09 32.27 10.30
CA ALA A 17 34.47 31.87 10.51
C ALA A 17 34.58 30.42 11.02
N LEU A 18 33.64 30.00 11.88
CA LEU A 18 33.54 28.60 12.33
C LEU A 18 33.20 27.66 11.17
N ALA A 19 32.27 28.04 10.28
CA ALA A 19 31.97 27.27 9.07
C ALA A 19 33.22 27.07 8.20
N THR A 20 33.98 28.15 7.96
CA THR A 20 35.25 28.07 7.23
C THR A 20 36.26 27.17 7.95
N SER A 21 36.43 27.32 9.27
CA SER A 21 37.34 26.50 10.06
C SER A 21 36.99 25.01 9.95
N ILE A 22 35.71 24.65 10.10
CA ILE A 22 35.24 23.25 10.00
C ILE A 22 35.54 22.68 8.61
N ASN A 23 35.26 23.44 7.54
CA ASN A 23 35.47 22.98 6.17
C ASN A 23 36.95 22.88 5.76
N SER A 24 37.86 23.53 6.51
CA SER A 24 39.30 23.57 6.18
C SER A 24 40.18 22.69 7.05
N VAL A 25 39.71 22.28 8.23
CA VAL A 25 40.55 21.58 9.22
C VAL A 25 40.69 20.10 8.87
N SER A 26 41.91 19.57 9.03
CA SER A 26 42.15 18.14 8.89
C SER A 26 41.47 17.35 10.01
N GLY A 27 40.99 16.15 9.68
CA GLY A 27 40.24 15.29 10.61
C GLY A 27 38.72 15.45 10.58
N LEU A 28 38.19 16.42 9.81
CA LEU A 28 36.75 16.62 9.59
C LEU A 28 36.35 16.49 8.10
N GLY A 29 37.09 15.70 7.31
CA GLY A 29 36.92 15.64 5.86
C GLY A 29 35.56 15.13 5.36
N THR A 30 34.77 14.47 6.21
CA THR A 30 33.39 14.07 5.92
C THR A 30 32.35 15.09 6.39
N VAL A 31 32.77 16.11 7.14
CA VAL A 31 31.88 17.11 7.72
C VAL A 31 31.92 18.37 6.87
N SER A 32 30.75 18.91 6.56
CA SER A 32 30.59 20.24 5.96
C SER A 32 29.79 21.15 6.88
N ALA A 33 30.09 22.44 6.84
CA ALA A 33 29.41 23.46 7.61
C ALA A 33 29.06 24.68 6.74
N ALA A 34 27.84 25.20 6.89
CA ALA A 34 27.37 26.38 6.18
C ALA A 34 26.34 27.14 7.01
N LEU A 35 26.15 28.43 6.72
CA LEU A 35 25.06 29.19 7.31
C LEU A 35 23.76 28.96 6.52
N ASN A 36 22.64 28.77 7.22
CA ASN A 36 21.32 28.75 6.59
C ASN A 36 20.80 30.18 6.38
N GLY A 37 19.62 30.30 5.74
CA GLY A 37 18.97 31.61 5.51
C GLY A 37 18.54 32.37 6.77
N SER A 38 18.55 31.72 7.94
CA SER A 38 18.28 32.35 9.26
C SER A 38 19.56 32.78 9.99
N GLY A 39 20.74 32.47 9.43
CA GLY A 39 22.04 32.79 10.03
C GLY A 39 22.57 31.74 11.01
N ASP A 40 21.90 30.59 11.14
CA ASP A 40 22.38 29.49 11.99
C ASP A 40 23.47 28.69 11.27
N LEU A 41 24.44 28.21 12.04
CA LEU A 41 25.46 27.27 11.56
C LEU A 41 24.86 25.87 11.47
N VAL A 42 24.72 25.38 10.23
CA VAL A 42 24.33 24.00 9.94
C VAL A 42 25.59 23.20 9.68
N VAL A 43 25.77 22.13 10.44
CA VAL A 43 26.90 21.20 10.31
C VAL A 43 26.34 19.83 9.97
N THR A 44 26.90 19.21 8.92
CA THR A 44 26.41 17.94 8.37
C THR A 44 27.59 17.02 8.16
N ASP A 45 27.53 15.81 8.71
CA ASP A 45 28.42 14.72 8.29
C ASP A 45 27.82 14.00 7.07
N GLN A 46 28.62 13.88 6.02
CA GLN A 46 28.20 13.31 4.72
C GLN A 46 28.11 11.77 4.73
N VAL A 47 28.62 11.12 5.78
CA VAL A 47 28.60 9.65 5.90
C VAL A 47 27.76 9.16 7.09
N GLY A 48 27.08 10.08 7.78
CA GLY A 48 26.17 9.78 8.87
C GLY A 48 26.83 9.49 10.22
N ASN A 49 28.10 9.89 10.41
CA ASN A 49 28.74 9.83 11.72
C ASN A 49 28.07 10.79 12.71
N ASP A 50 28.17 10.45 14.00
CA ASP A 50 27.76 11.35 15.06
C ASP A 50 28.59 12.64 15.04
N LEU A 51 27.93 13.76 15.35
CA LEU A 51 28.57 15.05 15.51
C LEU A 51 28.64 15.39 17.00
N ALA A 52 29.81 15.19 17.59
CA ALA A 52 30.11 15.50 18.98
C ALA A 52 30.69 16.91 19.11
N PHE A 53 29.88 17.84 19.60
CA PHE A 53 30.28 19.21 19.90
C PHE A 53 30.74 19.31 21.35
N ALA A 54 31.86 19.98 21.58
CA ALA A 54 32.32 20.32 22.91
C ALA A 54 32.84 21.75 22.99
N VAL A 55 32.56 22.41 24.11
CA VAL A 55 33.18 23.68 24.49
C VAL A 55 34.43 23.35 25.29
N THR A 56 35.60 23.73 24.76
CA THR A 56 36.89 23.33 25.34
C THR A 56 37.57 24.45 26.12
N ALA A 57 37.28 25.71 25.80
CA ALA A 57 37.71 26.89 26.56
C ALA A 57 36.79 28.08 26.27
N GLY A 58 36.75 29.09 27.13
CA GLY A 58 35.84 30.23 26.99
C GLY A 58 35.54 30.93 28.31
N GLY A 59 34.81 32.03 28.24
CA GLY A 59 34.29 32.69 29.43
C GLY A 59 33.11 31.93 30.02
N GLY A 60 32.86 32.05 31.32
CA GLY A 60 31.74 31.35 32.00
C GLY A 60 30.33 31.76 31.51
N ALA A 61 30.23 32.86 30.74
CA ALA A 61 28.99 33.31 30.11
C ALA A 61 28.82 32.82 28.66
N ASP A 62 29.85 32.17 28.07
CA ASP A 62 29.79 31.64 26.72
C ASP A 62 28.87 30.41 26.70
N SER A 63 27.87 30.40 25.81
CA SER A 63 27.00 29.24 25.61
C SER A 63 26.68 29.02 24.14
N LEU A 64 26.48 27.76 23.76
CA LEU A 64 26.10 27.35 22.41
C LEU A 64 24.88 26.45 22.48
N LEU A 65 23.80 26.82 21.80
CA LEU A 65 22.64 25.96 21.66
C LEU A 65 22.85 25.00 20.49
N VAL A 66 22.89 23.70 20.75
CA VAL A 66 23.01 22.66 19.73
C VAL A 66 21.69 21.91 19.62
N ARG A 67 21.21 21.71 18.39
CA ARG A 67 19.98 20.98 18.11
C ARG A 67 20.24 20.00 16.96
N GLY A 68 19.87 18.73 17.17
CA GLY A 68 19.83 17.72 16.11
C GLY A 68 18.50 17.68 15.38
N THR A 69 18.43 16.89 14.31
CA THR A 69 17.20 16.65 13.54
C THR A 69 16.07 16.06 14.39
N ALA A 70 16.44 15.28 15.42
CA ALA A 70 15.54 14.75 16.43
C ALA A 70 16.05 15.12 17.84
N GLY A 71 15.11 15.27 18.80
CA GLY A 71 15.43 15.56 20.20
C GLY A 71 15.30 17.03 20.60
N ALA A 72 15.44 17.27 21.91
CA ALA A 72 15.41 18.62 22.48
C ALA A 72 16.77 19.32 22.28
N PRO A 73 16.79 20.65 22.10
CA PRO A 73 18.03 21.41 22.10
C PRO A 73 18.82 21.22 23.40
N VAL A 74 20.14 21.19 23.27
CA VAL A 74 21.06 21.14 24.39
C VAL A 74 21.90 22.41 24.39
N THR A 75 21.89 23.12 25.52
CA THR A 75 22.76 24.28 25.72
C THR A 75 24.11 23.81 26.26
N LEU A 76 25.16 24.05 25.48
CA LEU A 76 26.53 23.75 25.85
C LEU A 76 27.17 24.96 26.54
N SER A 77 27.86 24.72 27.66
CA SER A 77 28.65 25.74 28.36
C SER A 77 29.67 25.07 29.30
N LEU A 78 30.77 25.76 29.60
CA LEU A 78 31.79 25.25 30.53
C LEU A 78 31.31 25.17 31.98
N GLY A 79 30.34 26.01 32.37
CA GLY A 79 29.74 26.01 33.70
C GLY A 79 28.54 25.05 33.86
N GLY A 80 28.15 24.37 32.78
CA GLY A 80 26.98 23.49 32.73
C GLY A 80 27.32 22.16 32.04
N ASN A 81 26.65 21.88 30.92
CA ASN A 81 26.97 20.71 30.09
C ASN A 81 28.04 21.10 29.04
N PRO A 82 29.29 20.62 29.14
CA PRO A 82 30.35 21.08 28.25
C PRO A 82 30.30 20.44 26.86
N ALA A 83 29.54 19.36 26.67
CA ALA A 83 29.52 18.63 25.40
C ALA A 83 28.16 17.96 25.12
N ALA A 84 27.84 17.79 23.83
CA ALA A 84 26.74 16.96 23.38
C ALA A 84 27.09 16.27 22.06
N ALA A 85 26.64 15.03 21.92
CA ALA A 85 26.67 14.31 20.66
C ALA A 85 25.29 14.39 19.99
N ILE A 86 25.27 14.77 18.73
CA ILE A 86 24.11 14.68 17.86
C ILE A 86 24.25 13.40 17.04
N GLY A 87 23.35 12.46 17.29
CA GLY A 87 23.33 11.17 16.59
C GLY A 87 23.08 11.35 15.10
N GLY A 88 23.84 10.62 14.29
CA GLY A 88 23.56 10.49 12.85
C GLY A 88 22.24 9.76 12.59
N SER A 89 21.69 9.94 11.40
CA SER A 89 20.52 9.17 10.94
C SER A 89 20.84 8.44 9.65
N VAL A 90 20.49 7.16 9.58
CA VAL A 90 20.57 6.37 8.35
C VAL A 90 19.15 6.11 7.86
N ASN A 91 18.87 6.44 6.59
CA ASN A 91 17.60 6.14 5.96
C ASN A 91 17.75 4.89 5.07
N PHE A 92 16.92 3.88 5.32
CA PHE A 92 16.87 2.68 4.50
C PHE A 92 15.59 2.68 3.68
N THR A 93 15.72 2.63 2.37
CA THR A 93 14.60 2.34 1.49
C THR A 93 14.60 0.85 1.18
N PHE A 94 13.64 0.14 1.74
CA PHE A 94 13.50 -1.29 1.51
C PHE A 94 12.78 -1.57 0.19
N GLN A 95 13.24 -2.60 -0.52
CA GLN A 95 12.53 -3.17 -1.65
C GLN A 95 11.39 -4.07 -1.18
N GLU A 96 10.53 -4.41 -2.11
CA GLU A 96 9.42 -5.31 -1.89
C GLU A 96 9.84 -6.65 -1.25
N GLY A 97 9.11 -7.07 -0.19
CA GLY A 97 9.36 -8.34 0.51
C GLY A 97 10.51 -8.31 1.51
N VAL A 98 11.23 -7.20 1.64
CA VAL A 98 12.24 -7.00 2.68
C VAL A 98 11.58 -6.34 3.88
N THR A 99 11.71 -6.95 5.06
CA THR A 99 11.21 -6.38 6.32
C THR A 99 12.35 -6.28 7.32
N MET A 100 12.25 -5.30 8.20
CA MET A 100 13.17 -5.11 9.30
C MET A 100 12.39 -5.31 10.60
N SER A 101 12.89 -6.18 11.48
CA SER A 101 12.23 -6.52 12.74
C SER A 101 13.26 -6.65 13.86
N ASN A 102 12.78 -6.55 15.10
CA ASN A 102 13.63 -6.80 16.26
C ASN A 102 14.01 -8.29 16.30
N PRO A 103 15.29 -8.62 16.60
CA PRO A 103 15.74 -10.00 16.69
C PRO A 103 15.00 -10.76 17.79
N VAL A 104 14.85 -12.07 17.61
CA VAL A 104 14.25 -12.97 18.60
C VAL A 104 15.23 -14.12 18.88
N PRO A 105 15.73 -14.31 20.12
CA PRO A 105 15.45 -13.53 21.33
C PRO A 105 16.06 -12.12 21.28
N GLY A 106 15.45 -11.17 22.00
CA GLY A 106 15.69 -9.72 21.93
C GLY A 106 17.05 -9.24 22.46
N ASN A 107 18.14 -9.74 21.90
CA ASN A 107 19.46 -9.21 22.10
C ASN A 107 19.63 -7.94 21.26
N SER A 108 20.46 -6.98 21.70
CA SER A 108 20.71 -5.73 20.98
C SER A 108 20.96 -5.96 19.49
N ASN A 109 20.16 -5.32 18.64
CA ASN A 109 20.40 -5.30 17.19
C ASN A 109 21.37 -4.15 16.86
N LEU A 110 21.80 -4.07 15.59
CA LEU A 110 22.70 -3.02 15.10
C LEU A 110 22.11 -1.59 15.21
N PHE A 111 20.79 -1.45 15.40
CA PHE A 111 20.06 -0.19 15.28
C PHE A 111 19.30 0.23 16.56
N GLY A 112 19.52 -0.45 17.69
CA GLY A 112 18.66 -0.35 18.87
C GLY A 112 17.24 -0.92 18.66
N SER A 113 16.42 -0.92 19.72
CA SER A 113 15.04 -1.42 19.61
C SER A 113 14.25 -0.59 18.59
N LEU A 114 13.74 -1.24 17.54
CA LEU A 114 12.89 -0.61 16.54
C LEU A 114 11.50 -0.40 17.16
N ALA A 115 11.07 0.86 17.23
CA ALA A 115 9.74 1.26 17.70
C ALA A 115 8.83 1.58 16.50
N PRO A 116 7.50 1.66 16.66
CA PRO A 116 6.61 2.09 15.58
C PRO A 116 6.99 3.45 14.96
N SER A 117 7.56 4.36 15.75
CA SER A 117 8.08 5.66 15.27
C SER A 117 9.36 5.54 14.44
N SER A 118 10.04 4.39 14.44
CA SER A 118 11.18 4.10 13.57
C SER A 118 10.76 3.79 12.13
N PHE A 119 9.46 3.65 11.88
CA PHE A 119 8.91 3.35 10.56
C PHE A 119 7.98 4.47 10.11
N THR A 120 8.14 4.91 8.88
CA THR A 120 7.15 5.75 8.20
C THR A 120 6.25 4.84 7.35
N PRO A 121 4.91 4.97 7.41
CA PRO A 121 4.03 4.25 6.52
C PRO A 121 4.40 4.56 5.08
N PHE A 122 4.74 3.51 4.33
CA PHE A 122 5.01 3.59 2.91
C PHE A 122 3.81 2.97 2.19
N GLN A 123 3.14 3.76 1.35
CA GLN A 123 2.12 3.25 0.44
C GLN A 123 2.77 2.91 -0.90
N LEU A 124 3.07 1.63 -1.10
CA LEU A 124 3.45 1.08 -2.40
C LEU A 124 2.25 1.20 -3.36
N ASN A 125 2.49 1.63 -4.60
CA ASN A 125 1.50 1.68 -5.68
C ASN A 125 0.30 2.60 -5.43
N THR A 126 0.53 3.81 -4.90
CA THR A 126 -0.51 4.84 -4.89
C THR A 126 -0.77 5.32 -6.31
N PHE A 127 -2.00 5.17 -6.78
CA PHE A 127 -2.40 5.62 -8.11
C PHE A 127 -2.39 7.16 -8.21
N ASP A 128 -1.76 7.68 -9.26
CA ASP A 128 -1.72 9.10 -9.62
C ASP A 128 -1.98 9.27 -11.14
N PRO A 129 -3.10 9.90 -11.54
CA PRO A 129 -3.43 10.08 -12.95
C PRO A 129 -2.43 10.98 -13.71
N THR A 130 -1.60 11.74 -13.00
CA THR A 130 -0.57 12.62 -13.59
C THR A 130 0.79 11.93 -13.74
N ASN A 131 0.95 10.74 -13.13
CA ASN A 131 2.18 9.95 -13.19
C ASN A 131 1.91 8.61 -13.90
N GLN A 132 2.46 8.47 -15.10
CA GLN A 132 2.32 7.27 -15.93
C GLN A 132 2.89 6.00 -15.29
N ASP A 133 3.86 6.12 -14.38
CA ASP A 133 4.46 4.98 -13.70
C ASP A 133 3.52 4.32 -12.67
N THR A 134 2.38 4.97 -12.37
CA THR A 134 1.43 4.50 -11.35
C THR A 134 0.26 3.68 -11.92
N TYR A 135 0.20 3.48 -13.24
CA TYR A 135 -0.83 2.67 -13.90
C TYR A 135 -0.28 1.90 -15.11
N ASN A 136 -0.96 0.81 -15.49
CA ASN A 136 -0.49 -0.07 -16.57
C ASN A 136 -1.15 0.25 -17.91
N SER A 137 -2.39 0.73 -17.89
CA SER A 137 -3.13 1.08 -19.09
C SER A 137 -4.12 2.20 -18.78
N ALA A 138 -4.39 3.03 -19.78
CA ALA A 138 -5.42 4.06 -19.70
C ALA A 138 -6.19 4.11 -21.01
N THR A 139 -7.47 4.42 -20.92
CA THR A 139 -8.33 4.70 -22.08
C THR A 139 -9.29 5.82 -21.74
N SER A 140 -9.84 6.45 -22.76
CA SER A 140 -10.80 7.54 -22.59
C SER A 140 -11.98 7.39 -23.52
N MET A 141 -13.11 7.95 -23.12
CA MET A 141 -14.31 8.07 -23.94
C MET A 141 -14.97 9.42 -23.72
N THR A 142 -15.70 9.89 -24.72
CA THR A 142 -16.54 11.09 -24.60
C THR A 142 -17.89 10.71 -24.00
N VAL A 143 -18.30 11.42 -22.95
CA VAL A 143 -19.64 11.35 -22.35
C VAL A 143 -20.32 12.71 -22.48
N PHE A 144 -21.64 12.77 -22.35
CA PHE A 144 -22.41 14.01 -22.52
C PHE A 144 -23.20 14.35 -21.27
N ASP A 145 -23.25 15.63 -20.92
CA ASP A 145 -24.14 16.13 -19.87
C ASP A 145 -25.60 16.23 -20.35
N SER A 146 -26.49 16.68 -19.46
CA SER A 146 -27.91 16.86 -19.79
C SER A 146 -28.19 17.94 -20.84
N LEU A 147 -27.24 18.84 -21.08
CA LEU A 147 -27.33 19.90 -22.09
C LEU A 147 -26.71 19.47 -23.43
N GLY A 148 -26.09 18.29 -23.48
CA GLY A 148 -25.41 17.76 -24.66
C GLY A 148 -23.96 18.23 -24.82
N ASN A 149 -23.36 18.85 -23.80
CA ASN A 149 -21.96 19.24 -23.84
C ASN A 149 -21.07 17.99 -23.65
N PRO A 150 -19.97 17.85 -24.42
CA PRO A 150 -19.06 16.73 -24.29
C PRO A 150 -18.12 16.90 -23.08
N HIS A 151 -17.86 15.80 -22.39
CA HIS A 151 -16.90 15.63 -21.31
C HIS A 151 -15.99 14.43 -21.59
N VAL A 152 -14.77 14.43 -21.06
CA VAL A 152 -13.83 13.32 -21.23
C VAL A 152 -13.82 12.47 -19.98
N MET A 153 -14.29 11.21 -20.10
CA MET A 153 -14.13 10.21 -19.06
C MET A 153 -12.83 9.44 -19.31
N SER A 154 -11.89 9.55 -18.38
CA SER A 154 -10.62 8.80 -18.38
C SER A 154 -10.69 7.63 -17.41
N MET A 155 -10.32 6.44 -17.87
CA MET A 155 -10.25 5.23 -17.08
C MET A 155 -8.82 4.70 -17.03
N TYR A 156 -8.32 4.42 -15.83
CA TYR A 156 -6.96 3.95 -15.59
C TYR A 156 -7.01 2.56 -14.96
N PHE A 157 -6.20 1.64 -15.46
CA PHE A 157 -6.13 0.26 -15.01
C PHE A 157 -4.78 0.00 -14.35
N VAL A 158 -4.83 -0.35 -13.07
CA VAL A 158 -3.67 -0.66 -12.23
C VAL A 158 -3.74 -2.14 -11.88
N LYS A 159 -2.68 -2.87 -12.20
CA LYS A 159 -2.54 -4.26 -11.79
C LYS A 159 -2.21 -4.30 -10.31
N GLU A 160 -3.06 -4.96 -9.53
CA GLU A 160 -2.80 -5.09 -8.10
C GLU A 160 -1.73 -6.14 -7.86
N ARG A 161 -0.94 -5.91 -6.80
CA ARG A 161 0.05 -6.87 -6.35
C ARG A 161 -0.66 -8.14 -5.88
N PHE A 162 -0.01 -9.27 -6.14
CA PHE A 162 -0.39 -10.55 -5.55
C PHE A 162 0.83 -11.21 -4.90
N THR A 163 0.73 -11.42 -3.59
CA THR A 163 1.70 -12.16 -2.78
C THR A 163 1.02 -13.42 -2.27
N PRO A 164 1.46 -14.61 -2.71
CA PRO A 164 0.91 -15.87 -2.22
C PRO A 164 0.97 -15.97 -0.70
N GLY A 165 -0.17 -16.30 -0.07
CA GLY A 165 -0.27 -16.50 1.38
C GLY A 165 -0.58 -15.25 2.21
N VAL A 166 -0.68 -14.07 1.59
CA VAL A 166 -1.14 -12.85 2.28
C VAL A 166 -2.68 -12.78 2.24
N PRO A 167 -3.37 -12.73 3.40
CA PRO A 167 -4.83 -12.60 3.42
C PRO A 167 -5.30 -11.31 2.73
N GLY A 168 -6.25 -11.43 1.81
CA GLY A 168 -6.82 -10.30 1.08
C GLY A 168 -6.10 -9.94 -0.23
N GLU A 169 -4.96 -10.56 -0.51
CA GLU A 169 -4.31 -10.51 -1.83
C GLU A 169 -4.72 -11.74 -2.66
N GLU A 170 -5.34 -11.49 -3.80
CA GLU A 170 -5.81 -12.53 -4.70
C GLU A 170 -5.14 -12.38 -6.07
N PRO A 171 -4.85 -13.48 -6.79
CA PRO A 171 -4.28 -13.39 -8.12
C PRO A 171 -5.26 -12.73 -9.10
N ASN A 172 -4.72 -12.21 -10.20
CA ASN A 172 -5.47 -11.64 -11.33
C ASN A 172 -6.43 -10.49 -10.94
N ARG A 173 -6.02 -9.68 -9.96
CA ARG A 173 -6.77 -8.51 -9.49
C ARG A 173 -6.25 -7.22 -10.13
N TRP A 174 -7.18 -6.33 -10.42
CA TRP A 174 -6.94 -5.01 -11.01
C TRP A 174 -7.81 -3.97 -10.29
N SER A 175 -7.32 -2.74 -10.21
CA SER A 175 -8.11 -1.57 -9.87
C SER A 175 -8.34 -0.72 -11.09
N MET A 176 -9.59 -0.33 -11.31
CA MET A 176 -9.97 0.66 -12.30
C MET A 176 -10.30 1.97 -11.60
N TYR A 177 -9.64 3.05 -12.00
CA TYR A 177 -9.95 4.41 -11.54
C TYR A 177 -10.65 5.18 -12.65
N ALA A 178 -11.64 6.01 -12.29
CA ALA A 178 -12.37 6.83 -13.25
C ALA A 178 -12.33 8.31 -12.85
N LEU A 179 -12.04 9.16 -13.82
CA LEU A 179 -12.06 10.62 -13.71
C LEU A 179 -12.88 11.21 -14.86
N ILE A 180 -13.56 12.33 -14.63
CA ILE A 180 -14.23 13.11 -15.68
C ILE A 180 -13.60 14.49 -15.71
N ASP A 181 -13.11 14.91 -16.88
CA ASP A 181 -12.37 16.15 -17.09
C ASP A 181 -11.20 16.33 -16.10
N GLY A 182 -10.54 15.22 -15.75
CA GLY A 182 -9.44 15.20 -14.78
C GLY A 182 -9.87 15.40 -13.32
N ARG A 183 -11.17 15.34 -13.02
CA ARG A 183 -11.72 15.47 -11.65
C ARG A 183 -12.17 14.12 -11.11
N ASP A 184 -12.04 13.99 -9.80
CA ASP A 184 -12.55 12.86 -9.03
C ASP A 184 -14.10 12.87 -9.03
N VAL A 185 -14.73 11.70 -9.17
CA VAL A 185 -16.19 11.53 -9.34
C VAL A 185 -16.79 10.46 -8.42
N GLY A 186 -16.03 10.01 -7.43
CA GLY A 186 -16.45 9.05 -6.42
C GLY A 186 -17.29 9.70 -5.32
N ASP A 187 -18.03 8.85 -4.61
CA ASP A 187 -18.91 9.27 -3.54
C ASP A 187 -18.12 10.00 -2.43
N PRO A 188 -18.59 11.15 -1.93
CA PRO A 188 -17.99 11.80 -0.77
C PRO A 188 -17.94 10.88 0.45
N ASP A 189 -16.88 10.99 1.25
CA ASP A 189 -16.77 10.23 2.50
C ASP A 189 -17.38 11.03 3.67
N PRO A 190 -18.57 10.67 4.17
CA PRO A 190 -19.25 11.42 5.22
C PRO A 190 -18.54 11.36 6.58
N ASN A 191 -17.53 10.49 6.74
CA ASN A 191 -16.77 10.34 7.99
C ASN A 191 -15.60 11.33 8.09
N LEU A 192 -15.28 12.06 7.01
CA LEU A 192 -14.24 13.09 7.03
C LEU A 192 -14.75 14.38 7.71
N PRO A 193 -13.86 15.25 8.22
CA PRO A 193 -14.25 16.58 8.67
C PRO A 193 -14.66 17.47 7.48
N PRO A 194 -15.52 18.49 7.69
CA PRO A 194 -15.81 19.49 6.66
C PRO A 194 -14.57 20.34 6.29
N PRO A 195 -14.39 20.71 5.00
CA PRO A 195 -15.31 20.50 3.87
C PRO A 195 -15.15 19.15 3.14
N GLN A 196 -14.15 18.34 3.48
CA GLN A 196 -13.81 17.11 2.75
C GLN A 196 -14.93 16.07 2.73
N ASN A 197 -15.86 16.14 3.69
CA ASN A 197 -17.00 15.25 3.79
C ASN A 197 -18.05 15.40 2.67
N SER A 198 -17.97 16.49 1.90
CA SER A 198 -18.84 16.75 0.74
C SER A 198 -18.10 16.76 -0.60
N GLU A 199 -16.77 16.69 -0.57
CA GLU A 199 -15.96 16.69 -1.78
C GLU A 199 -15.99 15.32 -2.46
N ALA A 200 -15.97 15.32 -3.79
CA ALA A 200 -15.89 14.08 -4.55
C ALA A 200 -14.57 13.36 -4.25
N THR A 201 -14.65 12.04 -4.02
CA THR A 201 -13.47 11.21 -3.78
C THR A 201 -13.05 10.48 -5.04
N ARG A 202 -11.90 9.81 -5.02
CA ARG A 202 -11.45 9.03 -6.17
C ARG A 202 -12.33 7.80 -6.39
N ALA A 203 -13.00 7.73 -7.54
CA ALA A 203 -13.78 6.56 -7.93
C ALA A 203 -12.84 5.38 -8.26
N ARG A 204 -12.88 4.32 -7.45
CA ARG A 204 -12.12 3.07 -7.63
C ARG A 204 -13.07 1.88 -7.74
N PHE A 205 -12.80 0.99 -8.68
CA PHE A 205 -13.52 -0.25 -8.87
C PHE A 205 -12.55 -1.42 -8.90
N ASP A 206 -12.87 -2.46 -8.14
CA ASP A 206 -12.10 -3.69 -8.15
C ASP A 206 -12.57 -4.61 -9.28
N VAL A 207 -11.62 -5.09 -10.07
CA VAL A 207 -11.85 -6.03 -11.17
C VAL A 207 -10.99 -7.26 -10.93
N GLN A 208 -11.59 -8.45 -10.97
CA GLN A 208 -10.85 -9.70 -10.80
C GLN A 208 -11.22 -10.69 -11.90
N PHE A 209 -10.22 -11.42 -12.38
CA PHE A 209 -10.40 -12.50 -13.33
C PHE A 209 -10.14 -13.85 -12.69
N ASN A 210 -10.89 -14.86 -13.11
CA ASN A 210 -10.59 -16.25 -12.81
C ASN A 210 -9.36 -16.71 -13.61
N SER A 211 -8.79 -17.86 -13.26
CA SER A 211 -7.63 -18.42 -13.97
C SER A 211 -7.90 -18.77 -15.44
N ASP A 212 -9.16 -18.93 -15.83
CA ASP A 212 -9.58 -19.15 -17.21
C ASP A 212 -9.76 -17.84 -18.02
N GLY A 213 -9.48 -16.68 -17.41
CA GLY A 213 -9.60 -15.36 -18.01
C GLY A 213 -11.02 -14.78 -18.00
N SER A 214 -12.01 -15.50 -17.47
CA SER A 214 -13.36 -14.96 -17.29
C SER A 214 -13.40 -13.95 -16.14
N ILE A 215 -14.29 -12.96 -16.21
CA ILE A 215 -14.50 -12.01 -15.10
C ILE A 215 -15.10 -12.74 -13.90
N ASN A 216 -14.56 -12.51 -12.71
CA ASN A 216 -15.11 -13.05 -11.47
C ASN A 216 -16.29 -12.18 -10.99
N PRO A 217 -17.54 -12.64 -11.07
CA PRO A 217 -18.71 -11.85 -10.67
C PRO A 217 -18.86 -11.71 -9.15
N ALA A 218 -18.07 -12.46 -8.36
CA ALA A 218 -18.08 -12.39 -6.91
C ALA A 218 -17.37 -11.14 -6.37
N VAL A 219 -16.45 -10.56 -7.15
CA VAL A 219 -15.91 -9.22 -6.89
C VAL A 219 -16.97 -8.22 -7.29
N ARG A 220 -17.95 -8.07 -6.40
CA ARG A 220 -18.97 -7.05 -6.55
C ARG A 220 -18.31 -5.71 -6.25
N MET A 221 -18.46 -4.76 -7.17
CA MET A 221 -18.34 -3.34 -6.88
C MET A 221 -19.09 -3.07 -5.57
N ARG A 222 -18.35 -2.76 -4.51
CA ARG A 222 -18.85 -2.77 -3.13
C ARG A 222 -19.79 -1.61 -2.80
N SER A 223 -20.32 -0.89 -3.79
CA SER A 223 -21.19 0.28 -3.58
C SER A 223 -22.63 0.12 -4.10
N TRP A 224 -22.96 -0.87 -4.93
CA TRP A 224 -24.36 -1.08 -5.35
C TRP A 224 -25.03 -2.15 -4.51
N SER A 225 -25.49 -1.77 -3.31
CA SER A 225 -26.39 -2.62 -2.53
C SER A 225 -27.69 -2.86 -3.33
N ARG A 226 -28.06 -4.13 -3.51
CA ARG A 226 -29.35 -4.54 -4.12
C ARG A 226 -30.58 -4.09 -3.32
N THR A 227 -30.39 -3.43 -2.18
CA THR A 227 -31.44 -3.01 -1.26
C THR A 227 -32.17 -1.75 -1.72
N GLY A 228 -31.63 -1.00 -2.67
CA GLY A 228 -32.26 0.22 -3.22
C GLY A 228 -33.37 0.00 -4.26
N PHE A 229 -33.50 -1.19 -4.85
CA PHE A 229 -34.45 -1.45 -5.95
C PHE A 229 -35.66 -2.29 -5.54
N ARG A 230 -36.13 -2.15 -4.30
CA ARG A 230 -37.38 -2.80 -3.83
C ARG A 230 -38.40 -1.85 -3.23
N SER A 231 -38.27 -0.54 -3.46
CA SER A 231 -39.24 0.48 -3.03
C SER A 231 -39.74 1.31 -4.21
N MET A 232 -40.23 0.65 -5.26
CA MET A 232 -41.09 1.31 -6.25
C MET A 232 -42.08 0.31 -6.86
N ARG A 233 -42.75 -0.45 -5.98
CA ARG A 233 -43.91 -1.25 -6.35
C ARG A 233 -44.96 -1.22 -5.26
N THR A 234 -45.29 -0.03 -4.74
CA THR A 234 -46.52 0.18 -3.94
C THR A 234 -46.83 1.66 -3.82
N ALA A 235 -47.31 2.26 -4.91
CA ALA A 235 -48.07 3.52 -4.85
C ALA A 235 -48.90 3.64 -6.13
N TYR A 236 -49.87 2.74 -6.28
CA TYR A 236 -51.10 3.08 -7.02
C TYR A 236 -52.25 2.78 -6.07
N PRO A 237 -53.02 3.80 -5.64
CA PRO A 237 -54.21 3.57 -4.85
C PRO A 237 -55.18 2.75 -5.70
N THR A 238 -55.67 1.65 -5.12
CA THR A 238 -56.72 0.83 -5.71
C THR A 238 -58.00 1.64 -5.70
N ASP A 239 -58.29 2.32 -6.81
CA ASP A 239 -59.66 2.77 -7.07
C ASP A 239 -60.33 1.80 -8.02
N ARG A 240 -61.44 1.24 -7.54
CA ARG A 240 -62.31 0.37 -8.33
C ARG A 240 -62.88 1.22 -9.46
N LEU A 241 -62.83 0.73 -10.70
CA LEU A 241 -63.97 0.74 -11.63
C LEU A 241 -63.60 -0.05 -12.90
N ALA A 242 -64.35 -1.13 -13.10
CA ALA A 242 -64.72 -1.84 -14.34
C ALA A 242 -63.90 -1.63 -15.63
N ARG A 243 -63.42 -2.75 -16.22
CA ARG A 243 -64.09 -3.44 -17.36
C ARG A 243 -63.23 -4.63 -17.81
N ARG A 244 -63.86 -5.80 -17.91
CA ARG A 244 -63.28 -6.99 -18.56
C ARG A 244 -63.21 -6.74 -20.06
N THR A 245 -62.02 -6.88 -20.64
CA THR A 245 -61.88 -7.06 -22.09
C THR A 245 -60.94 -8.23 -22.33
N HIS A 246 -61.53 -9.34 -22.78
CA HIS A 246 -60.84 -10.53 -23.24
C HIS A 246 -60.04 -10.21 -24.51
N TRP A 247 -58.79 -10.67 -24.57
CA TRP A 247 -58.11 -10.88 -25.85
C TRP A 247 -57.70 -12.36 -25.96
N ARG A 248 -58.29 -13.01 -26.96
CA ARG A 248 -58.03 -14.41 -27.38
C ARG A 248 -56.69 -14.48 -28.10
N ALA A 249 -55.86 -15.46 -27.76
CA ALA A 249 -54.73 -15.85 -28.62
C ALA A 249 -55.23 -16.73 -29.77
N VAL A 250 -55.03 -16.27 -31.01
CA VAL A 250 -55.33 -17.01 -32.24
C VAL A 250 -54.19 -18.00 -32.52
N ARG A 251 -54.52 -19.28 -32.62
CA ARG A 251 -53.65 -20.37 -33.09
C ARG A 251 -53.43 -20.21 -34.60
N CYS A 252 -52.18 -20.11 -35.04
CA CYS A 252 -51.81 -20.37 -36.43
C CYS A 252 -51.26 -21.81 -36.54
N LEU A 253 -51.98 -22.64 -37.29
CA LEU A 253 -51.54 -23.95 -37.79
C LEU A 253 -50.92 -23.73 -39.18
N SER A 254 -49.73 -24.29 -39.44
CA SER A 254 -49.39 -24.74 -40.80
C SER A 254 -48.60 -26.04 -40.75
N ARG A 255 -49.11 -27.04 -41.48
CA ARG A 255 -48.45 -28.30 -41.81
C ARG A 255 -47.79 -28.15 -43.18
N ASN A 256 -46.55 -28.61 -43.34
CA ASN A 256 -46.17 -29.55 -44.41
C ASN A 256 -44.72 -30.03 -44.29
N ARG A 257 -44.55 -31.36 -44.27
CA ARG A 257 -43.37 -32.16 -44.72
C ARG A 257 -43.75 -32.77 -46.10
N PRO A 258 -42.90 -33.46 -46.91
CA PRO A 258 -41.60 -34.12 -46.60
C PRO A 258 -40.52 -34.10 -47.71
N SER A 259 -39.29 -34.57 -47.41
CA SER A 259 -38.56 -35.57 -48.22
C SER A 259 -37.38 -36.17 -47.45
N VAL A 260 -37.01 -37.39 -47.85
CA VAL A 260 -36.26 -38.42 -47.12
C VAL A 260 -34.91 -38.66 -47.80
N ARG A 261 -33.83 -38.96 -47.05
CA ARG A 261 -32.86 -40.01 -47.39
C ARG A 261 -32.19 -40.62 -46.15
N THR A 262 -32.28 -41.93 -46.11
CA THR A 262 -31.81 -42.98 -45.19
C THR A 262 -30.28 -43.16 -45.19
N SER A 263 -29.64 -43.66 -44.13
CA SER A 263 -29.25 -45.08 -43.88
C SER A 263 -28.24 -45.08 -42.70
N ARG A 264 -27.98 -46.08 -41.85
CA ARG A 264 -28.47 -47.44 -41.55
C ARG A 264 -27.85 -47.86 -40.19
N CYS A 265 -28.46 -48.87 -39.58
CA CYS A 265 -28.22 -49.46 -38.25
C CYS A 265 -26.92 -50.28 -38.09
N ALA A 266 -26.49 -50.50 -36.83
CA ALA A 266 -26.19 -51.83 -36.29
C ALA A 266 -26.18 -51.84 -34.73
N TRP A 267 -26.78 -52.88 -34.15
CA TRP A 267 -26.80 -53.24 -32.71
C TRP A 267 -26.11 -54.59 -32.55
N ALA A 268 -25.40 -54.84 -31.44
CA ALA A 268 -25.37 -56.12 -30.72
C ALA A 268 -24.70 -55.98 -29.33
N ARG A 269 -25.12 -56.82 -28.38
CA ARG A 269 -24.97 -56.69 -26.91
C ARG A 269 -24.09 -57.80 -26.27
N ARG A 270 -23.33 -57.42 -25.22
CA ARG A 270 -23.12 -58.01 -23.84
C ARG A 270 -22.40 -59.38 -23.69
N PRO A 271 -21.79 -59.75 -22.51
CA PRO A 271 -22.24 -59.50 -21.13
C PRO A 271 -21.17 -59.25 -20.02
N SER A 272 -21.60 -59.40 -18.76
CA SER A 272 -21.25 -58.81 -17.46
C SER A 272 -20.34 -59.60 -16.50
N THR A 273 -19.79 -58.92 -15.49
CA THR A 273 -19.58 -59.36 -14.07
C THR A 273 -19.36 -58.10 -13.19
N ALA A 274 -20.26 -57.69 -12.26
CA ALA A 274 -20.41 -58.07 -10.83
C ALA A 274 -19.11 -57.91 -10.00
N ALA A 275 -19.00 -57.27 -8.82
CA ALA A 275 -19.94 -56.69 -7.85
C ALA A 275 -19.21 -55.83 -6.76
N SER A 276 -19.95 -54.91 -6.10
CA SER A 276 -19.93 -54.52 -4.64
C SER A 276 -18.62 -53.92 -4.01
N LEU A 277 -18.55 -52.97 -3.05
CA LEU A 277 -19.41 -52.29 -2.06
C LEU A 277 -18.55 -51.16 -1.38
N ARG A 278 -19.19 -50.11 -0.81
CA ARG A 278 -18.79 -49.26 0.36
C ARG A 278 -17.53 -48.36 0.25
N SER A 279 -17.65 -47.02 0.24
CA SER A 279 -17.85 -46.04 1.34
C SER A 279 -16.58 -45.56 2.08
N ALA A 280 -16.36 -44.23 2.00
CA ALA A 280 -15.72 -43.33 2.97
C ALA A 280 -14.20 -43.40 3.25
N GLY A 281 -13.54 -42.21 3.25
CA GLY A 281 -12.43 -41.91 4.16
C GLY A 281 -11.20 -41.18 3.60
N SER A 282 -11.18 -39.85 3.75
CA SER A 282 -10.04 -39.03 4.20
C SER A 282 -8.68 -39.12 3.46
N ILE A 283 -8.37 -38.08 2.65
CA ILE A 283 -7.00 -37.72 2.25
C ILE A 283 -6.39 -36.82 3.34
N ARG A 284 -5.25 -37.26 3.89
CA ARG A 284 -4.44 -36.53 4.88
C ARG A 284 -3.61 -35.43 4.21
N THR A 285 -3.54 -34.30 4.91
CA THR A 285 -2.62 -33.18 4.70
C THR A 285 -1.28 -33.47 5.36
N ASP A 286 -0.18 -33.44 4.60
CA ASP A 286 1.17 -33.46 5.16
C ASP A 286 1.58 -32.05 5.60
N THR A 287 1.98 -31.94 6.86
CA THR A 287 2.59 -30.74 7.47
C THR A 287 4.04 -31.12 7.82
N PRO A 288 5.06 -30.34 7.48
CA PRO A 288 6.42 -30.65 7.90
C PRO A 288 6.63 -30.28 9.38
N GLN A 289 7.14 -31.23 10.16
CA GLN A 289 7.67 -31.02 11.51
C GLN A 289 9.16 -31.41 11.53
N VAL A 290 10.00 -30.53 12.06
CA VAL A 290 11.43 -30.75 12.29
C VAL A 290 11.61 -31.22 13.73
N SER A 291 12.36 -32.30 13.94
CA SER A 291 12.68 -32.82 15.27
C SER A 291 14.20 -33.00 15.40
N CYS A 292 14.82 -32.26 16.32
CA CYS A 292 16.23 -32.42 16.68
C CYS A 292 16.38 -33.48 17.77
N ARG A 293 17.31 -34.43 17.59
CA ARG A 293 17.64 -35.47 18.57
C ARG A 293 19.09 -35.33 19.01
N VAL A 294 19.33 -35.16 20.30
CA VAL A 294 20.64 -35.31 20.95
C VAL A 294 20.75 -36.75 21.42
N SER A 295 21.81 -37.47 21.03
CA SER A 295 22.10 -38.81 21.54
C SER A 295 23.44 -38.80 22.26
N THR A 296 23.41 -38.97 23.58
CA THR A 296 24.57 -39.37 24.39
C THR A 296 24.70 -40.89 24.32
N SER A 297 25.86 -41.40 23.90
CA SER A 297 26.21 -42.82 24.00
C SER A 297 26.85 -43.10 25.37
N THR A 298 26.39 -44.15 26.03
CA THR A 298 27.07 -44.73 27.21
C THR A 298 27.38 -46.18 26.88
N CYS A 299 28.65 -46.55 26.91
CA CYS A 299 29.15 -47.92 26.77
C CYS A 299 29.26 -48.59 28.14
N ALA A 300 28.67 -49.78 28.29
CA ALA A 300 29.04 -50.87 29.21
C ALA A 300 28.05 -52.03 28.94
N ALA A 301 28.41 -53.32 28.96
CA ALA A 301 29.60 -54.01 29.41
C ALA A 301 29.95 -55.16 28.43
#